data_AF-A0A537IN15-F1
#
_entry.id   AF-A0A537IN15-F1
#
_cell.length_a   1.000
_cell.length_b   1.000
_cell.length_c   1.000
_cell.angle_alpha   90.00
_cell.angle_beta   90.00
_cell.angle_gamma   90.00
#
_symmetry.space_group_name_H-M   'P 1'
#
loop_
_entity.id
_entity.type
_entity.pdbx_description
1 polymer ?
#
loop_
_entity_poly.entity_id
_entity_poly.type
_entity_poly.pdbx_seq_one_letter_code
_entity_poly.pdbx_strand_id
1 'polypeptide(L)'
;MFVNIKALFTAVLFFDNSFYLTSSFSHLKKYFRYTLLAVALCASCCFHPVIAQDSTSVHSLLRQIEDQQLRHDPFFMPGIFPSYVSNKKVYRQQRKDNNVFYTALISYTLKKIRPGLPASDQTIVDSIISRSEKAVVLFKNRKGKETYNFWRTDSAYRLPYLWGLNITKKNMLDDDPDCTSICLLSLHVTDPIAQNAHEVMQDYVNDADNPTQTTFSRYRSYEAYSTWMGNRLPVVFDICVLCNILTFVQEYNLPWSKADSASLDLIVATINNKDHLRNPFIVAPYYGGSSVILYHLARLMSIKPIPALEALKDSLASDAQRLLQQTHDGFEKIVLSNALLKWNLDPGITTPASPEKIGESNVPFFIGNIPSIFNFVLKKPLSKKEVGFYYHYCPAFNNVLLLEHVVLRRKSNGNNFTFDTPTSKRTVE
;
A
#
# COMPACT_ATOMS: atom_id res chain seq x y z
N MET A 1 14.93 22.91 -31.32
CA MET A 1 15.28 24.35 -31.31
C MET A 1 16.69 24.45 -30.75
N PHE A 2 17.68 24.37 -31.63
CA PHE A 2 19.11 24.42 -31.32
C PHE A 2 19.58 25.86 -31.38
N VAL A 3 20.21 26.36 -30.32
CA VAL A 3 21.37 27.29 -30.33
C VAL A 3 22.01 27.19 -28.93
N ASN A 4 23.31 27.28 -28.66
CA ASN A 4 24.59 26.92 -29.30
C ASN A 4 25.63 27.47 -28.30
N ILE A 5 26.39 26.57 -27.68
CA ILE A 5 27.43 26.88 -26.68
C ILE A 5 28.64 27.43 -27.44
N LYS A 6 28.75 28.76 -27.60
CA LYS A 6 29.95 29.37 -28.23
C LYS A 6 30.22 30.85 -27.91
N ALA A 7 29.69 31.40 -26.82
CA ALA A 7 29.87 32.82 -26.48
C ALA A 7 30.56 33.12 -25.14
N LEU A 8 31.08 32.11 -24.40
CA LEU A 8 31.73 32.36 -23.11
C LEU A 8 33.26 32.12 -23.09
N PHE A 9 33.87 31.86 -24.24
CA PHE A 9 35.31 31.58 -24.35
C PHE A 9 36.01 32.44 -25.41
N THR A 10 35.75 33.76 -25.42
CA THR A 10 36.57 34.68 -26.22
C THR A 10 36.61 36.08 -25.60
N ALA A 11 37.42 36.28 -24.55
CA ALA A 11 37.87 37.62 -24.12
C ALA A 11 39.03 37.57 -23.09
N VAL A 12 40.04 36.72 -23.28
CA VAL A 12 41.24 36.74 -22.39
C VAL A 12 42.56 36.88 -23.15
N LEU A 13 42.56 36.96 -24.47
CA LEU A 13 43.78 37.16 -25.24
C LEU A 13 43.59 38.33 -26.18
N PHE A 14 43.82 39.55 -25.67
CA PHE A 14 44.37 40.70 -26.40
C PHE A 14 44.32 41.88 -25.41
N PHE A 15 45.44 42.15 -24.76
CA PHE A 15 45.94 43.51 -24.50
C PHE A 15 47.31 43.35 -23.82
N ASP A 16 48.28 43.07 -24.67
CA ASP A 16 49.67 43.36 -24.38
C ASP A 16 49.92 44.84 -24.72
N ASN A 17 50.73 45.49 -23.91
CA ASN A 17 51.30 46.83 -24.09
C ASN A 17 50.34 48.03 -24.17
N SER A 18 50.22 48.74 -23.04
CA SER A 18 50.80 50.09 -22.86
C SER A 18 50.01 50.82 -21.78
N PHE A 19 50.50 50.86 -20.54
CA PHE A 19 50.26 51.98 -19.64
C PHE A 19 51.22 51.89 -18.45
N TYR A 20 52.18 52.83 -18.42
CA TYR A 20 52.95 53.16 -17.24
C TYR A 20 51.99 53.71 -16.18
N LEU A 21 51.80 53.00 -15.06
CA LEU A 21 51.29 53.58 -13.82
C LEU A 21 51.73 52.75 -12.61
N THR A 22 52.66 53.37 -11.89
CA THR A 22 52.89 53.42 -10.43
C THR A 22 52.54 52.22 -9.52
N SER A 23 53.44 52.02 -8.58
CA SER A 23 53.59 50.93 -7.61
C SER A 23 52.48 50.79 -6.55
N SER A 24 51.21 50.64 -6.95
CA SER A 24 50.10 50.49 -5.98
C SER A 24 49.09 49.37 -6.29
N PHE A 25 49.47 48.35 -7.06
CA PHE A 25 48.54 47.26 -7.43
C PHE A 25 49.02 45.83 -7.10
N SER A 26 50.16 45.68 -6.40
CA SER A 26 50.64 44.36 -5.97
C SER A 26 49.79 43.75 -4.84
N HIS A 27 49.20 44.58 -3.98
CA HIS A 27 48.32 44.13 -2.90
C HIS A 27 46.95 43.67 -3.42
N LEU A 28 46.35 44.36 -4.40
CA LEU A 28 45.01 44.02 -4.91
C LEU A 28 44.97 42.67 -5.65
N LYS A 29 46.02 42.33 -6.40
CA LYS A 29 46.13 41.01 -7.08
C LYS A 29 46.23 39.85 -6.10
N LYS A 30 46.82 40.06 -4.92
CA LYS A 30 46.94 39.04 -3.87
C LYS A 30 45.56 38.75 -3.25
N TYR A 31 44.81 39.80 -2.91
CA TYR A 31 43.46 39.65 -2.36
C TYR A 31 42.49 39.06 -3.38
N PHE A 32 42.53 39.47 -4.65
CA PHE A 32 41.65 38.92 -5.68
C PHE A 32 41.87 37.40 -5.91
N ARG A 33 43.11 36.92 -5.83
CA ARG A 33 43.43 35.49 -5.90
C ARG A 33 42.94 34.71 -4.67
N TYR A 34 43.04 35.27 -3.46
CA TYR A 34 42.50 34.62 -2.26
C TYR A 34 40.97 34.64 -2.23
N THR A 35 40.32 35.68 -2.75
CA THR A 35 38.85 35.74 -2.85
C THR A 35 38.32 34.75 -3.89
N LEU A 36 38.99 34.59 -5.03
CA LEU A 36 38.61 33.58 -6.03
C LEU A 36 38.87 32.14 -5.55
N LEU A 37 39.96 31.89 -4.81
CA LEU A 37 40.18 30.60 -4.15
C LEU A 37 39.17 30.35 -3.03
N ALA A 38 38.80 31.36 -2.24
CA ALA A 38 37.78 31.22 -1.20
C ALA A 38 36.37 30.98 -1.79
N VAL A 39 36.02 31.64 -2.90
CA VAL A 39 34.76 31.39 -3.62
C VAL A 39 34.77 30.03 -4.31
N ALA A 40 35.90 29.58 -4.86
CA ALA A 40 36.04 28.24 -5.43
C ALA A 40 36.00 27.14 -4.35
N LEU A 41 36.64 27.33 -3.20
CA LEU A 41 36.59 26.42 -2.05
C LEU A 41 35.18 26.39 -1.41
N CYS A 42 34.50 27.53 -1.31
CA CYS A 42 33.11 27.59 -0.84
C CYS A 42 32.13 27.00 -1.87
N ALA A 43 32.41 27.09 -3.17
CA ALA A 43 31.59 26.46 -4.21
C ALA A 43 31.80 24.94 -4.29
N SER A 44 32.99 24.43 -3.97
CA SER A 44 33.24 22.98 -3.87
C SER A 44 32.78 22.35 -2.55
N CYS A 45 32.51 23.15 -1.51
CA CYS A 45 31.99 22.66 -0.23
C CYS A 45 30.45 22.64 -0.13
N CYS A 46 29.73 23.10 -1.15
CA CYS A 46 28.28 23.30 -1.07
C CYS A 46 27.46 22.58 -2.15
N PHE A 47 27.94 21.48 -2.75
CA PHE A 47 27.08 20.56 -3.52
C PHE A 47 27.59 19.13 -3.47
N HIS A 48 27.75 18.59 -2.25
CA HIS A 48 27.49 17.16 -2.10
C HIS A 48 25.98 17.03 -1.98
N PRO A 49 25.27 16.27 -2.84
CA PRO A 49 23.95 15.83 -2.46
C PRO A 49 24.14 15.11 -1.13
N VAL A 50 23.57 15.66 -0.07
CA VAL A 50 23.35 14.90 1.15
C VAL A 50 22.42 13.78 0.69
N ILE A 51 23.01 12.64 0.31
CA ILE A 51 22.30 11.38 0.28
C ILE A 51 21.88 11.24 1.73
N ALA A 52 20.61 11.58 2.01
CA ALA A 52 20.03 11.38 3.31
C ALA A 52 20.23 9.90 3.63
N GLN A 53 21.21 9.64 4.48
CA GLN A 53 21.49 8.31 5.00
C GLN A 53 20.18 7.88 5.66
N ASP A 54 19.61 6.74 5.25
CA ASP A 54 18.38 6.19 5.81
C ASP A 54 18.56 6.03 7.33
N SER A 55 18.16 7.05 8.09
CA SER A 55 18.42 7.16 9.53
C SER A 55 17.56 6.20 10.33
N THR A 56 16.54 5.60 9.70
CA THR A 56 15.68 4.59 10.31
C THR A 56 16.29 3.21 10.13
N SER A 57 16.77 2.62 11.23
CA SER A 57 17.21 1.22 11.22
C SER A 57 16.01 0.29 11.06
N VAL A 58 16.15 -0.72 10.20
CA VAL A 58 15.16 -1.80 10.04
C VAL A 58 14.88 -2.48 11.39
N HIS A 59 15.93 -2.71 12.19
CA HIS A 59 15.80 -3.31 13.51
C HIS A 59 14.94 -2.46 14.46
N SER A 60 15.19 -1.14 14.52
CA SER A 60 14.42 -0.25 15.40
C SER A 60 12.95 -0.18 14.99
N LEU A 61 12.68 -0.18 13.68
CA LEU A 61 11.31 -0.14 13.17
C LEU A 61 10.57 -1.46 13.44
N LEU A 62 11.24 -2.61 13.29
CA LEU A 62 10.68 -3.91 13.66
C LEU A 62 10.38 -4.01 15.15
N ARG A 63 11.25 -3.48 16.02
CA ARG A 63 10.99 -3.39 17.46
C ARG A 63 9.77 -2.51 17.77
N GLN A 64 9.67 -1.35 17.12
CA GLN A 64 8.51 -0.50 17.27
C GLN A 64 7.21 -1.20 16.83
N ILE A 65 7.25 -1.93 15.71
CA ILE A 65 6.11 -2.74 15.25
C ILE A 65 5.80 -3.83 16.29
N GLU A 66 6.80 -4.55 16.80
CA GLU A 66 6.61 -5.57 17.83
C GLU A 66 5.93 -5.01 19.09
N ASP A 67 6.36 -3.84 19.57
CA ASP A 67 5.81 -3.18 20.74
C ASP A 67 4.35 -2.74 20.54
N GLN A 68 3.94 -2.47 19.29
CA GLN A 68 2.55 -2.14 18.95
C GLN A 68 1.63 -3.37 18.92
N GLN A 69 2.16 -4.60 18.90
CA GLN A 69 1.36 -5.81 18.99
C GLN A 69 1.05 -6.14 20.45
N LEU A 70 -0.05 -5.60 20.95
CA LEU A 70 -0.41 -5.70 22.37
C LEU A 70 -0.49 -7.16 22.85
N ARG A 71 0.20 -7.44 23.95
CA ARG A 71 0.16 -8.76 24.62
C ARG A 71 -1.06 -8.89 25.53
N HIS A 72 -1.43 -7.80 26.19
CA HIS A 72 -2.59 -7.70 27.06
C HIS A 72 -3.23 -6.30 26.92
N ASP A 73 -4.52 -6.25 26.62
CA ASP A 73 -5.35 -5.04 26.67
C ASP A 73 -6.80 -5.44 27.03
N PRO A 74 -7.55 -4.62 27.78
CA PRO A 74 -8.94 -4.95 28.14
C PRO A 74 -9.90 -5.01 26.95
N PHE A 75 -9.57 -4.36 25.84
CA PHE A 75 -10.42 -4.27 24.64
C PHE A 75 -9.86 -5.10 23.48
N PHE A 76 -8.57 -4.96 23.19
CA PHE A 76 -7.93 -5.66 22.07
C PHE A 76 -7.56 -7.08 22.47
N MET A 77 -7.82 -8.04 21.58
CA MET A 77 -7.45 -9.42 21.84
C MET A 77 -5.92 -9.62 21.77
N PRO A 78 -5.37 -10.60 22.48
CA PRO A 78 -3.95 -10.91 22.35
C PRO A 78 -3.56 -11.26 20.91
N GLY A 79 -2.43 -10.73 20.45
CA GLY A 79 -1.85 -11.06 19.13
C GLY A 79 -2.38 -10.24 17.95
N ILE A 80 -3.42 -9.41 18.14
CA ILE A 80 -3.80 -8.42 17.12
C ILE A 80 -2.96 -7.15 17.25
N PHE A 81 -2.88 -6.44 16.12
CA PHE A 81 -2.50 -5.05 16.11
C PHE A 81 -3.74 -4.18 16.35
N PRO A 82 -3.66 -3.18 17.26
CA PRO A 82 -4.74 -2.24 17.48
C PRO A 82 -5.21 -1.58 16.17
N SER A 83 -6.47 -1.82 15.86
CA SER A 83 -7.19 -1.15 14.79
C SER A 83 -8.17 -0.16 15.39
N TYR A 84 -8.40 0.89 14.64
CA TYR A 84 -9.26 1.98 15.06
C TYR A 84 -10.12 2.46 13.92
N VAL A 85 -11.18 3.17 14.26
CA VAL A 85 -12.18 3.60 13.31
C VAL A 85 -12.81 4.93 13.71
N SER A 86 -13.07 5.78 12.72
CA SER A 86 -13.61 7.13 12.93
C SER A 86 -14.66 7.46 11.88
N ASN A 87 -15.73 8.14 12.26
CA ASN A 87 -16.70 8.70 11.31
C ASN A 87 -16.25 10.05 10.73
N LYS A 88 -15.04 10.49 11.06
CA LYS A 88 -14.37 11.65 10.48
C LYS A 88 -12.99 11.25 9.98
N LYS A 89 -12.53 11.89 8.93
CA LYS A 89 -11.20 11.64 8.34
C LYS A 89 -10.09 12.28 9.17
N VAL A 90 -10.06 11.94 10.45
CA VAL A 90 -9.15 12.45 11.48
C VAL A 90 -8.83 11.30 12.44
N TYR A 91 -7.58 10.84 12.42
CA TYR A 91 -7.10 9.71 13.22
C TYR A 91 -7.36 9.92 14.72
N ARG A 92 -7.10 11.12 15.25
CA ARG A 92 -7.27 11.43 16.68
C ARG A 92 -8.71 11.35 17.19
N GLN A 93 -9.71 11.30 16.30
CA GLN A 93 -11.13 11.20 16.67
C GLN A 93 -11.67 9.78 16.53
N GLN A 94 -10.82 8.78 16.82
CA GLN A 94 -11.11 7.37 16.60
C GLN A 94 -11.67 6.64 17.82
N ARG A 95 -12.23 5.47 17.55
CA ARG A 95 -12.66 4.47 18.52
C ARG A 95 -11.91 3.18 18.25
N LYS A 96 -11.69 2.36 19.29
CA LYS A 96 -11.09 1.04 19.14
C LYS A 96 -12.01 0.12 18.31
N ASP A 97 -11.43 -0.68 17.43
CA ASP A 97 -12.12 -1.70 16.63
C ASP A 97 -11.33 -3.00 16.65
N ASN A 98 -11.96 -4.09 17.11
CA ASN A 98 -11.30 -5.38 17.25
C ASN A 98 -11.56 -6.22 16.00
N ASN A 99 -10.84 -5.87 14.92
CA ASN A 99 -10.88 -6.53 13.63
C ASN A 99 -9.53 -7.18 13.27
N VAL A 100 -9.55 -8.13 12.34
CA VAL A 100 -8.35 -8.89 11.94
C VAL A 100 -7.59 -8.28 10.77
N PHE A 101 -8.24 -7.44 9.98
CA PHE A 101 -7.78 -7.11 8.63
C PHE A 101 -6.34 -6.55 8.59
N TYR A 102 -6.06 -5.53 9.41
CA TYR A 102 -4.69 -4.99 9.50
C TYR A 102 -3.69 -5.97 10.10
N THR A 103 -4.11 -6.83 11.04
CA THR A 103 -3.23 -7.86 11.61
C THR A 103 -2.80 -8.86 10.54
N ALA A 104 -3.73 -9.27 9.68
CA ALA A 104 -3.44 -10.17 8.57
C ALA A 104 -2.57 -9.48 7.49
N LEU A 105 -2.85 -8.21 7.15
CA LEU A 105 -2.01 -7.41 6.24
C LEU A 105 -0.58 -7.28 6.75
N ILE A 106 -0.39 -6.93 8.03
CA ILE A 106 0.92 -6.81 8.66
C ILE A 106 1.68 -8.13 8.57
N SER A 107 1.03 -9.23 8.98
CA SER A 107 1.64 -10.55 8.96
C SER A 107 2.07 -10.98 7.56
N TYR A 108 1.21 -10.77 6.56
CA TYR A 108 1.51 -11.06 5.16
C TYR A 108 2.69 -10.23 4.65
N THR A 109 2.70 -8.92 4.87
CA THR A 109 3.80 -8.05 4.44
C THR A 109 5.13 -8.44 5.13
N LEU A 110 5.10 -8.71 6.44
CA LEU A 110 6.28 -9.14 7.17
C LEU A 110 6.82 -10.49 6.66
N LYS A 111 5.95 -11.45 6.32
CA LYS A 111 6.35 -12.73 5.69
C LYS A 111 7.11 -12.51 4.37
N LYS A 112 6.68 -11.56 3.54
CA LYS A 112 7.36 -11.23 2.28
C LYS A 112 8.72 -10.56 2.49
N ILE A 113 8.87 -9.76 3.54
CA ILE A 113 10.11 -9.04 3.88
C ILE A 113 11.12 -9.97 4.58
N ARG A 114 10.62 -10.91 5.41
CA ARG A 114 11.41 -11.78 6.28
C ARG A 114 12.65 -12.40 5.62
N PRO A 115 12.60 -13.00 4.41
CA PRO A 115 13.76 -13.68 3.84
C PRO A 115 14.96 -12.75 3.60
N GLY A 116 14.73 -11.45 3.42
CA GLY A 116 15.80 -10.46 3.25
C GLY A 116 16.39 -9.96 4.57
N LEU A 117 15.90 -10.37 5.74
CA LEU A 117 16.35 -9.79 7.01
C LEU A 117 17.51 -10.58 7.66
N PRO A 118 18.37 -9.94 8.46
CA PRO A 118 19.30 -10.64 9.35
C PRO A 118 18.57 -11.59 10.31
N ALA A 119 19.23 -12.64 10.80
CA ALA A 119 18.61 -13.65 11.68
C ALA A 119 17.98 -13.06 12.95
N SER A 120 18.58 -12.02 13.54
CA SER A 120 18.02 -11.30 14.69
C SER A 120 16.66 -10.68 14.39
N ASP A 121 16.51 -10.14 13.17
CA ASP A 121 15.32 -9.43 12.73
C ASP A 121 14.25 -10.41 12.25
N GLN A 122 14.66 -11.52 11.62
CA GLN A 122 13.76 -12.65 11.33
C GLN A 122 13.11 -13.20 12.60
N THR A 123 13.84 -13.28 13.71
CA THR A 123 13.31 -13.75 14.99
C THR A 123 12.20 -12.83 15.53
N ILE A 124 12.34 -11.51 15.37
CA ILE A 124 11.29 -10.54 15.72
C ILE A 124 10.06 -10.75 14.84
N VAL A 125 10.26 -10.92 13.53
CA VAL A 125 9.18 -11.18 12.57
C VAL A 125 8.44 -12.48 12.90
N ASP A 126 9.14 -13.57 13.18
CA ASP A 126 8.55 -14.87 13.55
C ASP A 126 7.73 -14.78 14.83
N SER A 127 8.25 -14.06 15.82
CA SER A 127 7.57 -13.74 17.08
C SER A 127 6.24 -13.01 16.84
N ILE A 128 6.23 -11.99 15.97
CA ILE A 128 5.02 -11.24 15.59
C ILE A 128 4.01 -12.16 14.88
N ILE A 129 4.46 -12.87 13.84
CA ILE A 129 3.64 -13.73 13.00
C ILE A 129 2.97 -14.82 13.84
N SER A 130 3.71 -15.53 14.70
CA SER A 130 3.17 -16.61 15.52
C SER A 130 2.02 -16.15 16.43
N ARG A 131 2.09 -14.91 16.95
CA ARG A 131 1.00 -14.32 17.73
C ARG A 131 -0.19 -13.93 16.86
N SER A 132 0.07 -13.35 15.69
CA SER A 132 -0.98 -12.97 14.75
C SER A 132 -1.74 -14.19 14.20
N GLU A 133 -1.07 -15.29 13.88
CA GLU A 133 -1.70 -16.51 13.38
C GLU A 133 -2.73 -17.06 14.40
N LYS A 134 -2.36 -17.09 15.69
CA LYS A 134 -3.28 -17.48 16.78
C LYS A 134 -4.51 -16.56 16.89
N ALA A 135 -4.36 -15.28 16.54
CA ALA A 135 -5.46 -14.34 16.53
C ALA A 135 -6.36 -14.52 15.29
N VAL A 136 -5.75 -14.63 14.10
CA VAL A 136 -6.44 -14.67 12.80
C VAL A 136 -7.40 -15.87 12.71
N VAL A 137 -7.03 -17.04 13.25
CA VAL A 137 -7.88 -18.23 13.20
C VAL A 137 -9.25 -18.05 13.89
N LEU A 138 -9.39 -17.08 14.82
CA LEU A 138 -10.67 -16.79 15.51
C LEU A 138 -11.69 -16.05 14.63
N PHE A 139 -11.28 -15.64 13.43
CA PHE A 139 -12.12 -14.94 12.45
C PHE A 139 -12.60 -15.85 11.32
N LYS A 140 -12.21 -17.13 11.35
CA LYS A 140 -12.65 -18.13 10.37
C LYS A 140 -14.16 -18.34 10.44
N ASN A 141 -14.76 -18.69 9.30
CA ASN A 141 -16.18 -18.95 9.16
C ASN A 141 -16.70 -19.94 10.20
N ARG A 142 -17.88 -19.64 10.77
CA ARG A 142 -18.50 -20.44 11.85
C ARG A 142 -18.91 -21.84 11.45
N LYS A 143 -19.15 -22.07 10.16
CA LYS A 143 -19.52 -23.38 9.61
C LYS A 143 -18.29 -24.17 9.17
N GLY A 144 -17.08 -23.68 9.47
CA GLY A 144 -15.82 -24.34 9.12
C GLY A 144 -15.39 -24.15 7.67
N LYS A 145 -16.08 -23.30 6.88
CA LYS A 145 -15.61 -22.94 5.54
C LYS A 145 -14.25 -22.25 5.61
N GLU A 146 -13.45 -22.36 4.54
CA GLU A 146 -12.15 -21.71 4.40
C GLU A 146 -12.27 -20.22 4.04
N THR A 147 -13.21 -19.53 4.69
CA THR A 147 -13.51 -18.11 4.51
C THR A 147 -13.40 -17.37 5.85
N TYR A 148 -13.14 -16.07 5.81
CA TYR A 148 -12.88 -15.26 7.00
C TYR A 148 -13.75 -14.00 7.03
N ASN A 149 -14.10 -13.59 8.23
CA ASN A 149 -14.86 -12.39 8.49
C ASN A 149 -13.95 -11.26 8.99
N PHE A 150 -14.32 -10.01 8.73
CA PHE A 150 -13.62 -8.84 9.26
C PHE A 150 -13.61 -8.80 10.80
N TRP A 151 -14.71 -9.23 11.44
CA TRP A 151 -14.85 -9.32 12.90
C TRP A 151 -14.92 -10.77 13.39
N ARG A 152 -14.69 -10.95 14.70
CA ARG A 152 -14.68 -12.29 15.32
C ARG A 152 -16.00 -13.02 15.12
N THR A 153 -15.90 -14.31 14.83
CA THR A 153 -17.04 -15.17 14.54
C THR A 153 -17.44 -16.05 15.74
N ASP A 154 -16.54 -16.18 16.73
CA ASP A 154 -16.71 -16.98 17.93
C ASP A 154 -17.41 -16.23 19.08
N SER A 155 -17.33 -14.89 19.10
CA SER A 155 -17.96 -14.00 20.07
C SER A 155 -18.91 -12.98 19.43
N ALA A 156 -19.85 -12.43 20.21
CA ALA A 156 -20.59 -11.26 19.77
C ALA A 156 -19.67 -10.03 19.75
N TYR A 157 -19.93 -9.09 18.84
CA TYR A 157 -19.19 -7.83 18.79
C TYR A 157 -20.15 -6.65 18.58
N ARG A 158 -19.72 -5.47 18.99
CA ARG A 158 -20.44 -4.22 18.69
C ARG A 158 -19.88 -3.67 17.40
N LEU A 159 -20.75 -3.45 16.42
CA LEU A 159 -20.31 -2.72 15.24
C LEU A 159 -19.84 -1.34 15.70
N PRO A 160 -18.66 -0.90 15.25
CA PRO A 160 -18.25 0.47 15.47
C PRO A 160 -19.12 1.48 14.70
N TYR A 161 -19.88 0.99 13.71
CA TYR A 161 -20.83 1.75 12.89
C TYR A 161 -22.24 1.74 13.48
N LEU A 162 -23.04 2.74 13.11
CA LEU A 162 -24.49 2.78 13.39
C LEU A 162 -24.83 2.70 14.89
N TRP A 163 -24.43 3.73 15.64
CA TRP A 163 -24.82 3.97 17.04
C TRP A 163 -24.62 2.79 18.02
N GLY A 164 -23.68 1.89 17.74
CA GLY A 164 -23.36 0.79 18.66
C GLY A 164 -24.38 -0.34 18.65
N LEU A 165 -25.03 -0.61 17.51
CA LEU A 165 -25.85 -1.80 17.33
C LEU A 165 -25.07 -3.06 17.75
N ASN A 166 -25.66 -3.82 18.67
CA ASN A 166 -25.10 -5.11 19.08
C ASN A 166 -25.33 -6.11 17.95
N ILE A 167 -24.24 -6.47 17.25
CA ILE A 167 -24.29 -7.55 16.29
C ILE A 167 -24.12 -8.86 17.05
N THR A 168 -25.22 -9.60 17.07
CA THR A 168 -25.23 -10.96 17.60
C THR A 168 -24.75 -11.93 16.53
N LYS A 169 -24.44 -13.15 16.97
CA LYS A 169 -24.18 -14.30 16.10
C LYS A 169 -25.23 -14.53 14.99
N LYS A 170 -26.45 -14.01 15.12
CA LYS A 170 -27.53 -14.16 14.14
C LYS A 170 -27.51 -13.13 13.02
N ASN A 171 -26.97 -11.93 13.27
CA ASN A 171 -27.05 -10.78 12.38
C ASN A 171 -25.66 -10.27 11.96
N MET A 172 -24.63 -11.10 12.12
CA MET A 172 -23.27 -10.81 11.66
C MET A 172 -23.25 -10.53 10.17
N LEU A 173 -22.39 -9.62 9.72
CA LEU A 173 -22.14 -9.44 8.29
C LEU A 173 -21.53 -10.71 7.71
N ASP A 174 -21.81 -10.97 6.44
CA ASP A 174 -21.24 -12.12 5.74
C ASP A 174 -19.72 -11.99 5.63
N ASP A 175 -19.04 -13.12 5.45
CA ASP A 175 -17.60 -13.11 5.14
C ASP A 175 -17.36 -12.33 3.85
N ASP A 176 -16.14 -11.83 3.68
CA ASP A 176 -15.74 -11.08 2.51
C ASP A 176 -14.46 -11.68 1.90
N PRO A 177 -14.32 -11.67 0.57
CA PRO A 177 -13.18 -12.30 -0.08
C PRO A 177 -11.90 -11.49 0.09
N ASP A 178 -11.99 -10.21 0.46
CA ASP A 178 -10.84 -9.36 0.79
C ASP A 178 -10.14 -9.85 2.05
N CYS A 179 -10.88 -9.92 3.16
CA CYS A 179 -10.44 -10.44 4.43
C CYS A 179 -10.03 -11.91 4.31
N THR A 180 -10.80 -12.72 3.59
CA THR A 180 -10.46 -14.13 3.33
C THR A 180 -9.10 -14.26 2.63
N SER A 181 -8.89 -13.55 1.52
CA SER A 181 -7.63 -13.62 0.76
C SER A 181 -6.43 -13.22 1.61
N ILE A 182 -6.54 -12.09 2.33
CA ILE A 182 -5.44 -11.60 3.16
C ILE A 182 -5.22 -12.50 4.39
N CYS A 183 -6.27 -13.03 5.02
CA CYS A 183 -6.13 -13.98 6.13
C CYS A 183 -5.43 -15.27 5.68
N LEU A 184 -5.83 -15.87 4.56
CA LEU A 184 -5.20 -17.08 4.04
C LEU A 184 -3.74 -16.86 3.63
N LEU A 185 -3.42 -15.72 3.02
CA LEU A 185 -2.04 -15.30 2.75
C LEU A 185 -1.24 -15.13 4.05
N SER A 186 -1.84 -14.51 5.06
CA SER A 186 -1.19 -14.28 6.35
C SER A 186 -0.88 -15.59 7.10
N LEU A 187 -1.78 -16.58 7.00
CA LEU A 187 -1.64 -17.89 7.64
C LEU A 187 -0.69 -18.81 6.88
N HIS A 188 -0.38 -18.52 5.60
CA HIS A 188 0.40 -19.41 4.74
C HIS A 188 -0.17 -20.84 4.76
N VAL A 189 -1.46 -20.94 4.42
CA VAL A 189 -2.20 -22.21 4.38
C VAL A 189 -1.62 -23.15 3.32
N THR A 190 -2.03 -24.41 3.35
CA THR A 190 -1.65 -25.38 2.31
C THR A 190 -2.44 -25.14 1.02
N ASP A 191 -1.87 -25.50 -0.14
CA ASP A 191 -2.53 -25.36 -1.45
C ASP A 191 -3.97 -25.92 -1.51
N PRO A 192 -4.32 -27.09 -0.93
CA PRO A 192 -5.70 -27.58 -0.93
C PRO A 192 -6.69 -26.67 -0.18
N ILE A 193 -6.24 -26.01 0.90
CA ILE A 193 -7.06 -25.05 1.65
C ILE A 193 -7.26 -23.79 0.80
N ALA A 194 -6.20 -23.32 0.15
CA ALA A 194 -6.27 -22.16 -0.74
C ALA A 194 -7.21 -22.43 -1.94
N GLN A 195 -7.08 -23.60 -2.56
CA GLN A 195 -7.94 -24.03 -3.67
C GLN A 195 -9.41 -24.10 -3.25
N ASN A 196 -9.73 -24.72 -2.11
CA ASN A 196 -11.11 -24.79 -1.61
C ASN A 196 -11.68 -23.40 -1.30
N ALA A 197 -10.88 -22.49 -0.73
CA ALA A 197 -11.33 -21.12 -0.51
C ALA A 197 -11.61 -20.39 -1.84
N HIS A 198 -10.74 -20.55 -2.85
CA HIS A 198 -10.90 -19.96 -4.18
C HIS A 198 -12.14 -20.48 -4.90
N GLU A 199 -12.45 -21.77 -4.79
CA GLU A 199 -13.69 -22.37 -5.30
C GLU A 199 -14.92 -21.73 -4.64
N VAL A 200 -14.93 -21.60 -3.31
CA VAL A 200 -16.04 -20.95 -2.59
C VAL A 200 -16.20 -19.48 -2.98
N MET A 201 -15.12 -18.74 -3.28
CA MET A 201 -15.22 -17.35 -3.74
C MET A 201 -15.96 -17.22 -5.07
N GLN A 202 -15.87 -18.23 -5.95
CA GLN A 202 -16.50 -18.20 -7.28
C GLN A 202 -18.03 -18.26 -7.23
N ASP A 203 -18.61 -18.69 -6.10
CA ASP A 203 -20.07 -18.65 -5.88
C ASP A 203 -20.60 -17.21 -5.68
N TYR A 204 -19.72 -16.22 -5.51
CA TYR A 204 -20.07 -14.86 -5.14
C TYR A 204 -19.59 -13.85 -6.19
N VAL A 205 -20.06 -14.03 -7.41
CA VAL A 205 -19.80 -13.14 -8.55
C VAL A 205 -21.02 -12.32 -8.92
N ASN A 206 -20.80 -11.27 -9.71
CA ASN A 206 -21.89 -10.56 -10.35
C ASN A 206 -22.55 -11.42 -11.44
N ASP A 207 -23.87 -11.47 -11.43
CA ASP A 207 -24.67 -12.11 -12.46
C ASP A 207 -24.85 -11.15 -13.64
N ALA A 208 -24.49 -11.57 -14.84
CA ALA A 208 -24.68 -10.75 -16.04
C ALA A 208 -26.17 -10.57 -16.41
N ASP A 209 -27.03 -11.52 -16.05
CA ASP A 209 -28.47 -11.48 -16.34
C ASP A 209 -29.22 -10.59 -15.33
N ASN A 210 -28.72 -10.50 -14.10
CA ASN A 210 -29.23 -9.59 -13.06
C ASN A 210 -28.11 -8.72 -12.48
N PRO A 211 -27.58 -7.77 -13.28
CA PRO A 211 -26.33 -7.13 -12.96
C PRO A 211 -26.46 -6.09 -11.86
N THR A 212 -25.39 -5.95 -11.10
CA THR A 212 -25.31 -5.00 -9.99
C THR A 212 -25.63 -3.56 -10.42
N GLN A 213 -26.38 -2.87 -9.58
CA GLN A 213 -26.72 -1.46 -9.78
C GLN A 213 -25.79 -0.53 -9.00
N THR A 214 -24.80 -1.05 -8.26
CA THR A 214 -23.94 -0.29 -7.33
C THR A 214 -22.74 0.41 -8.00
N THR A 215 -22.55 0.23 -9.32
CA THR A 215 -21.44 0.80 -10.09
C THR A 215 -21.92 1.48 -11.38
N PHE A 216 -20.98 2.07 -12.12
CA PHE A 216 -21.22 2.63 -13.45
C PHE A 216 -21.83 1.60 -14.40
N SER A 217 -22.77 2.01 -15.24
CA SER A 217 -23.42 1.11 -16.22
C SER A 217 -22.42 0.34 -17.08
N ARG A 218 -21.32 0.96 -17.50
CA ARG A 218 -20.24 0.33 -18.30
C ARG A 218 -19.51 -0.82 -17.61
N TYR A 219 -19.67 -1.01 -16.30
CA TYR A 219 -19.01 -2.07 -15.53
C TYR A 219 -19.98 -3.17 -15.09
N ARG A 220 -21.27 -3.05 -15.39
CA ARG A 220 -22.29 -3.94 -14.85
C ARG A 220 -22.30 -5.35 -15.44
N SER A 221 -21.72 -5.53 -16.63
CA SER A 221 -21.69 -6.81 -17.34
C SER A 221 -20.52 -7.71 -16.94
N TYR A 222 -19.58 -7.24 -16.12
CA TYR A 222 -18.44 -8.06 -15.71
C TYR A 222 -18.89 -9.07 -14.67
N GLU A 223 -18.62 -10.36 -14.88
CA GLU A 223 -18.88 -11.44 -13.91
C GLU A 223 -17.75 -11.53 -12.87
N ALA A 224 -17.30 -10.38 -12.37
CA ALA A 224 -16.23 -10.26 -11.39
C ALA A 224 -16.73 -10.59 -9.97
N TYR A 225 -15.80 -10.84 -9.06
CA TYR A 225 -16.13 -11.12 -7.65
C TYR A 225 -16.86 -9.95 -6.98
N SER A 226 -17.80 -10.30 -6.11
CA SER A 226 -18.42 -9.40 -5.15
C SER A 226 -17.48 -9.15 -3.97
N THR A 227 -17.57 -7.97 -3.35
CA THR A 227 -16.91 -7.69 -2.06
C THR A 227 -17.54 -8.46 -0.90
N TRP A 228 -18.72 -9.06 -1.07
CA TRP A 228 -19.41 -9.78 0.01
C TRP A 228 -19.70 -11.22 -0.42
N MET A 229 -19.40 -12.18 0.45
CA MET A 229 -19.64 -13.62 0.24
C MET A 229 -20.99 -14.07 0.85
N GLY A 230 -22.03 -13.25 0.66
CA GLY A 230 -23.38 -13.52 1.15
C GLY A 230 -24.45 -12.92 0.27
N ASN A 231 -25.69 -13.37 0.47
CA ASN A 231 -26.84 -12.98 -0.37
C ASN A 231 -27.67 -11.82 0.22
N ARG A 232 -27.28 -11.27 1.36
CA ARG A 232 -28.00 -10.19 2.06
C ARG A 232 -27.65 -8.80 1.53
N LEU A 233 -26.45 -8.64 1.01
CA LEU A 233 -25.96 -7.40 0.42
C LEU A 233 -25.93 -7.54 -1.10
N PRO A 234 -26.18 -6.46 -1.85
CA PRO A 234 -26.00 -6.50 -3.29
C PRO A 234 -24.53 -6.71 -3.63
N VAL A 235 -24.28 -7.21 -4.84
CA VAL A 235 -22.92 -7.30 -5.37
C VAL A 235 -22.30 -5.91 -5.43
N VAL A 236 -21.10 -5.77 -4.85
CA VAL A 236 -20.30 -4.54 -4.87
C VAL A 236 -18.95 -4.87 -5.47
N PHE A 237 -18.56 -4.16 -6.52
CA PHE A 237 -17.20 -4.21 -7.03
C PHE A 237 -16.29 -3.25 -6.26
N ASP A 238 -15.10 -3.74 -5.96
CA ASP A 238 -13.99 -2.96 -5.44
C ASP A 238 -12.68 -3.47 -6.05
N ILE A 239 -12.04 -2.67 -6.89
CA ILE A 239 -10.84 -3.11 -7.62
C ILE A 239 -9.66 -3.43 -6.71
N CYS A 240 -9.58 -2.89 -5.49
CA CYS A 240 -8.55 -3.27 -4.52
C CYS A 240 -8.83 -4.64 -3.91
N VAL A 241 -10.11 -4.96 -3.65
CA VAL A 241 -10.54 -6.31 -3.25
C VAL A 241 -10.19 -7.31 -4.34
N LEU A 242 -10.51 -6.99 -5.60
CA LEU A 242 -10.15 -7.83 -6.75
C LEU A 242 -8.63 -8.03 -6.85
N CYS A 243 -7.82 -6.97 -6.60
CA CYS A 243 -6.37 -7.11 -6.54
C CYS A 243 -5.92 -8.08 -5.44
N ASN A 244 -6.61 -8.13 -4.30
CA ASN A 244 -6.25 -9.00 -3.19
C ASN A 244 -6.58 -10.46 -3.47
N ILE A 245 -7.74 -10.72 -4.10
CA ILE A 245 -8.11 -12.04 -4.60
C ILE A 245 -7.09 -12.51 -5.63
N LEU A 246 -6.77 -11.69 -6.65
CA LEU A 246 -5.80 -12.08 -7.67
C LEU A 246 -4.38 -12.22 -7.12
N THR A 247 -4.01 -11.46 -6.08
CA THR A 247 -2.73 -11.65 -5.36
C THR A 247 -2.70 -13.03 -4.72
N PHE A 248 -3.79 -13.41 -4.04
CA PHE A 248 -3.95 -14.74 -3.44
C PHE A 248 -3.85 -15.86 -4.47
N VAL A 249 -4.57 -15.74 -5.60
CA VAL A 249 -4.51 -16.69 -6.72
C VAL A 249 -3.09 -16.85 -7.26
N GLN A 250 -2.35 -15.74 -7.45
CA GLN A 250 -0.98 -15.80 -7.96
C GLN A 250 0.03 -16.39 -6.98
N GLU A 251 -0.05 -16.02 -5.69
CA GLU A 251 0.88 -16.51 -4.66
C GLU A 251 0.77 -18.03 -4.49
N TYR A 252 -0.44 -18.58 -4.55
CA TYR A 252 -0.69 -20.02 -4.47
C TYR A 252 -0.65 -20.75 -5.82
N ASN A 253 -0.37 -20.04 -6.92
CA ASN A 253 -0.34 -20.61 -8.27
C ASN A 253 -1.64 -21.31 -8.67
N LEU A 254 -2.78 -20.81 -8.19
CA LEU A 254 -4.07 -21.40 -8.48
C LEU A 254 -4.43 -21.20 -9.96
N PRO A 255 -5.13 -22.16 -10.59
CA PRO A 255 -5.66 -21.98 -11.93
C PRO A 255 -6.63 -20.78 -11.96
N TRP A 256 -6.49 -19.92 -12.97
CA TRP A 256 -7.40 -18.80 -13.14
C TRP A 256 -8.79 -19.30 -13.56
N SER A 257 -9.79 -18.91 -12.80
CA SER A 257 -11.21 -19.12 -13.11
C SER A 257 -11.75 -18.05 -14.06
N LYS A 258 -12.99 -18.23 -14.52
CA LYS A 258 -13.73 -17.21 -15.28
C LYS A 258 -13.86 -15.91 -14.48
N ALA A 259 -14.10 -16.02 -13.18
CA ALA A 259 -14.26 -14.88 -12.27
C ALA A 259 -12.95 -14.10 -12.10
N ASP A 260 -11.79 -14.79 -12.09
CA ASP A 260 -10.48 -14.15 -12.05
C ASP A 260 -10.21 -13.33 -13.31
N SER A 261 -10.47 -13.93 -14.49
CA SER A 261 -10.36 -13.23 -15.78
C SER A 261 -11.30 -12.02 -15.84
N ALA A 262 -12.58 -12.18 -15.48
CA ALA A 262 -13.53 -11.06 -15.46
C ALA A 262 -13.13 -9.95 -14.48
N SER A 263 -12.54 -10.33 -13.34
CA SER A 263 -12.02 -9.38 -12.35
C SER A 263 -10.81 -8.61 -12.87
N LEU A 264 -9.89 -9.28 -13.56
CA LEU A 264 -8.78 -8.63 -14.25
C LEU A 264 -9.29 -7.66 -15.33
N ASP A 265 -10.25 -8.09 -16.15
CA ASP A 265 -10.81 -7.25 -17.22
C ASP A 265 -11.47 -5.99 -16.65
N LEU A 266 -12.18 -6.12 -15.51
CA LEU A 266 -12.76 -4.98 -14.80
C LEU A 266 -11.69 -4.03 -14.26
N ILE A 267 -10.59 -4.56 -13.70
CA ILE A 267 -9.44 -3.75 -13.25
C ILE A 267 -8.84 -2.98 -14.44
N VAL A 268 -8.56 -3.67 -15.55
CA VAL A 268 -8.01 -3.08 -16.78
C VAL A 268 -8.93 -1.99 -17.33
N ALA A 269 -10.24 -2.26 -17.41
CA ALA A 269 -11.23 -1.29 -17.86
C ALA A 269 -11.28 -0.06 -16.94
N THR A 270 -11.17 -0.25 -15.63
CA THR A 270 -11.13 0.84 -14.65
C THR A 270 -9.91 1.75 -14.86
N ILE A 271 -8.74 1.16 -15.13
CA ILE A 271 -7.50 1.89 -15.41
C ILE A 271 -7.59 2.66 -16.73
N ASN A 272 -8.05 2.00 -17.81
CA ASN A 272 -8.20 2.60 -19.12
C ASN A 272 -9.14 3.81 -19.12
N ASN A 273 -10.22 3.74 -18.32
CA ASN A 273 -11.15 4.85 -18.15
C ASN A 273 -10.68 5.93 -17.15
N LYS A 274 -9.51 5.74 -16.51
CA LYS A 274 -8.96 6.62 -15.46
C LYS A 274 -9.88 6.79 -14.24
N ASP A 275 -10.75 5.81 -13.98
CA ASP A 275 -11.67 5.89 -12.85
C ASP A 275 -10.98 5.67 -11.51
N HIS A 276 -9.85 4.97 -11.48
CA HIS A 276 -8.99 4.88 -10.29
C HIS A 276 -8.48 6.25 -9.82
N LEU A 277 -8.47 7.25 -10.69
CA LEU A 277 -8.11 8.64 -10.38
C LEU A 277 -9.33 9.53 -10.17
N ARG A 278 -10.30 9.46 -11.08
CA ARG A 278 -11.42 10.41 -11.15
C ARG A 278 -12.55 10.04 -10.21
N ASN A 279 -12.76 8.76 -9.96
CA ASN A 279 -13.91 8.22 -9.23
C ASN A 279 -13.51 7.10 -8.25
N PRO A 280 -12.46 7.27 -7.43
CA PRO A 280 -11.88 6.17 -6.66
C PRO A 280 -12.88 5.55 -5.65
N PHE A 281 -13.73 6.35 -5.01
CA PHE A 281 -14.78 5.85 -4.10
C PHE A 281 -15.91 5.07 -4.78
N ILE A 282 -15.99 5.11 -6.12
CA ILE A 282 -16.98 4.32 -6.87
C ILE A 282 -16.41 2.94 -7.20
N VAL A 283 -15.17 2.91 -7.70
CA VAL A 283 -14.52 1.70 -8.20
C VAL A 283 -13.73 0.94 -7.14
N ALA A 284 -13.34 1.61 -6.04
CA ALA A 284 -12.74 1.01 -4.86
C ALA A 284 -13.41 1.59 -3.59
N PRO A 285 -14.71 1.33 -3.38
CA PRO A 285 -15.47 1.95 -2.30
C PRO A 285 -14.90 1.75 -0.89
N TYR A 286 -14.13 0.70 -0.63
CA TYR A 286 -13.56 0.38 0.69
C TYR A 286 -12.10 0.84 0.87
N TYR A 287 -11.49 1.40 -0.17
CA TYR A 287 -10.11 1.91 -0.12
C TYR A 287 -10.03 3.39 -0.49
N GLY A 288 -10.85 3.82 -1.47
CA GLY A 288 -11.24 5.20 -1.75
C GLY A 288 -10.16 6.18 -2.22
N GLY A 289 -8.88 5.90 -1.97
CA GLY A 289 -7.76 6.75 -2.37
C GLY A 289 -7.02 6.19 -3.59
N SER A 290 -6.76 7.04 -4.59
CA SER A 290 -5.98 6.67 -5.77
C SER A 290 -4.58 6.16 -5.44
N SER A 291 -3.92 6.74 -4.43
CA SER A 291 -2.62 6.29 -3.92
C SER A 291 -2.70 4.84 -3.41
N VAL A 292 -3.72 4.54 -2.62
CA VAL A 292 -3.99 3.20 -2.11
C VAL A 292 -4.33 2.22 -3.23
N ILE A 293 -5.12 2.63 -4.23
CA ILE A 293 -5.43 1.80 -5.40
C ILE A 293 -4.14 1.44 -6.17
N LEU A 294 -3.26 2.41 -6.42
CA LEU A 294 -2.00 2.17 -7.12
C LEU A 294 -1.08 1.22 -6.35
N TYR A 295 -1.07 1.31 -5.01
CA TYR A 295 -0.36 0.35 -4.18
C TYR A 295 -0.89 -1.08 -4.31
N HIS A 296 -2.21 -1.27 -4.39
CA HIS A 296 -2.82 -2.60 -4.58
C HIS A 296 -2.47 -3.18 -5.96
N LEU A 297 -2.53 -2.36 -7.01
CA LEU A 297 -2.10 -2.76 -8.35
C LEU A 297 -0.62 -3.15 -8.38
N ALA A 298 0.24 -2.33 -7.78
CA ALA A 298 1.66 -2.62 -7.70
C ALA A 298 1.97 -3.89 -6.90
N ARG A 299 1.24 -4.14 -5.81
CA ARG A 299 1.35 -5.39 -5.04
C ARG A 299 1.00 -6.60 -5.89
N LEU A 300 -0.13 -6.59 -6.57
CA LEU A 300 -0.54 -7.67 -7.48
C LEU A 300 0.53 -7.91 -8.57
N MET A 301 0.95 -6.84 -9.26
CA MET A 301 1.93 -6.93 -10.34
C MET A 301 3.32 -7.37 -9.88
N SER A 302 3.65 -7.21 -8.59
CA SER A 302 4.94 -7.62 -8.03
C SER A 302 5.06 -9.12 -7.75
N ILE A 303 3.95 -9.87 -7.80
CA ILE A 303 3.96 -11.32 -7.59
C ILE A 303 4.46 -12.03 -8.85
N LYS A 304 3.69 -11.90 -9.95
CA LYS A 304 4.07 -12.37 -11.28
C LYS A 304 3.53 -11.43 -12.37
N PRO A 305 4.23 -11.30 -13.52
CA PRO A 305 3.76 -10.48 -14.63
C PRO A 305 2.37 -10.90 -15.13
N ILE A 306 1.46 -9.93 -15.26
CA ILE A 306 0.16 -10.10 -15.95
C ILE A 306 0.22 -9.27 -17.22
N PRO A 307 0.23 -9.87 -18.44
CA PRO A 307 0.45 -9.14 -19.68
C PRO A 307 -0.43 -7.89 -19.85
N ALA A 308 -1.72 -7.97 -19.50
CA ALA A 308 -2.65 -6.86 -19.60
C ALA A 308 -2.32 -5.69 -18.66
N LEU A 309 -1.79 -5.95 -17.46
CA LEU A 309 -1.38 -4.89 -16.52
C LEU A 309 0.03 -4.39 -16.82
N GLU A 310 0.92 -5.26 -17.30
CA GLU A 310 2.26 -4.90 -17.74
C GLU A 310 2.22 -3.86 -18.86
N ALA A 311 1.29 -4.01 -19.82
CA ALA A 311 1.04 -3.01 -20.86
C ALA A 311 0.60 -1.63 -20.33
N LEU A 312 0.10 -1.56 -19.09
CA LEU A 312 -0.38 -0.33 -18.45
C LEU A 312 0.62 0.24 -17.42
N LYS A 313 1.74 -0.45 -17.16
CA LYS A 313 2.71 -0.12 -16.10
C LYS A 313 3.22 1.32 -16.19
N ASP A 314 3.65 1.76 -17.37
CA ASP A 314 4.20 3.11 -17.56
C ASP A 314 3.17 4.20 -17.25
N SER A 315 1.90 3.97 -17.65
CA SER A 315 0.83 4.90 -17.33
C SER A 315 0.52 4.92 -15.83
N LEU A 316 0.52 3.77 -15.17
CA LEU A 316 0.28 3.67 -13.73
C LEU A 316 1.43 4.30 -12.93
N ALA A 317 2.66 4.10 -13.35
CA ALA A 317 3.85 4.72 -12.78
C ALA A 317 3.82 6.25 -12.91
N SER A 318 3.45 6.75 -14.10
CA SER A 318 3.28 8.19 -14.33
C SER A 318 2.19 8.78 -13.42
N ASP A 319 1.09 8.05 -13.23
CA ASP A 319 0.02 8.44 -12.32
C ASP A 319 0.51 8.48 -10.85
N ALA A 320 1.29 7.47 -10.43
CA ALA A 320 1.88 7.41 -9.09
C ALA A 320 2.89 8.53 -8.83
N GLN A 321 3.80 8.81 -9.77
CA GLN A 321 4.78 9.90 -9.67
C GLN A 321 4.10 11.27 -9.55
N ARG A 322 3.05 11.50 -10.35
CA ARG A 322 2.27 12.75 -10.28
C ARG A 322 1.60 12.92 -8.92
N LEU A 323 0.93 11.89 -8.40
CA LEU A 323 0.31 11.94 -7.08
C LEU A 323 1.36 12.13 -5.97
N LEU A 324 2.54 11.53 -6.13
CA LEU A 324 3.64 11.62 -5.18
C LEU A 324 4.17 13.05 -5.07
N GLN A 325 4.27 13.76 -6.20
CA GLN A 325 4.66 15.17 -6.24
C GLN A 325 3.60 16.12 -5.66
N GLN A 326 2.33 15.71 -5.68
CA GLN A 326 1.20 16.53 -5.22
C GLN A 326 0.90 16.37 -3.73
N THR A 327 1.19 15.21 -3.15
CA THR A 327 0.85 14.95 -1.75
C THR A 327 1.84 15.58 -0.76
N HIS A 328 1.30 16.06 0.35
CA HIS A 328 2.06 16.53 1.50
C HIS A 328 2.03 15.55 2.68
N ASP A 329 1.22 14.49 2.60
CA ASP A 329 1.07 13.53 3.68
C ASP A 329 2.18 12.46 3.63
N GLY A 330 2.84 12.24 4.77
CA GLY A 330 3.98 11.32 4.85
C GLY A 330 3.60 9.85 4.59
N PHE A 331 2.40 9.44 5.01
CA PHE A 331 1.92 8.08 4.75
C PHE A 331 1.60 7.89 3.27
N GLU A 332 0.91 8.85 2.65
CA GLU A 332 0.60 8.76 1.22
C GLU A 332 1.87 8.74 0.35
N LYS A 333 2.91 9.49 0.73
CA LYS A 333 4.23 9.42 0.08
C LYS A 333 4.84 8.02 0.13
N ILE A 334 4.76 7.35 1.28
CA ILE A 334 5.24 5.97 1.44
C ILE A 334 4.44 5.00 0.60
N VAL A 335 3.11 5.08 0.62
CA VAL A 335 2.22 4.21 -0.19
C VAL A 335 2.55 4.31 -1.68
N LEU A 336 2.70 5.53 -2.20
CA LEU A 336 3.06 5.77 -3.60
C LEU A 336 4.50 5.36 -3.93
N SER A 337 5.43 5.57 -3.00
CA SER A 337 6.83 5.14 -3.18
C SER A 337 6.95 3.63 -3.23
N ASN A 338 6.23 2.90 -2.37
CA ASN A 338 6.19 1.45 -2.41
C ASN A 338 5.61 0.95 -3.73
N ALA A 339 4.59 1.62 -4.28
CA ALA A 339 4.04 1.28 -5.59
C ALA A 339 5.11 1.40 -6.69
N LEU A 340 5.84 2.51 -6.74
CA LEU A 340 6.92 2.73 -7.71
C LEU A 340 8.06 1.72 -7.55
N LEU A 341 8.51 1.48 -6.31
CA LEU A 341 9.58 0.52 -6.02
C LEU A 341 9.19 -0.91 -6.40
N LYS A 342 7.92 -1.31 -6.21
CA LYS A 342 7.39 -2.62 -6.65
C LYS A 342 7.37 -2.77 -8.17
N TRP A 343 7.28 -1.67 -8.90
CA TRP A 343 7.47 -1.64 -10.36
C TRP A 343 8.94 -1.48 -10.78
N ASN A 344 9.88 -1.55 -9.84
CA ASN A 344 11.32 -1.34 -10.04
C ASN A 344 11.67 0.06 -10.57
N LEU A 345 10.93 1.08 -10.12
CA LEU A 345 11.17 2.48 -10.45
C LEU A 345 11.62 3.25 -9.20
N ASP A 346 12.58 4.16 -9.37
CA ASP A 346 13.01 5.04 -8.27
C ASP A 346 11.93 6.12 -8.02
N PRO A 347 11.36 6.20 -6.80
CA PRO A 347 10.41 7.24 -6.47
C PRO A 347 11.04 8.65 -6.37
N GLY A 348 12.37 8.77 -6.36
CA GLY A 348 13.08 10.06 -6.33
C GLY A 348 12.96 10.84 -5.02
N ILE A 349 12.16 10.35 -4.06
CA ILE A 349 12.07 10.90 -2.70
C ILE A 349 12.83 10.03 -1.73
N THR A 350 13.61 10.58 -0.78
CA THR A 350 14.18 9.81 0.34
C THR A 350 13.10 9.49 1.39
N THR A 351 13.41 8.62 2.35
CA THR A 351 12.51 8.32 3.48
C THR A 351 12.04 9.63 4.14
N PRO A 352 10.74 9.77 4.50
CA PRO A 352 10.21 11.02 5.03
C PRO A 352 11.02 11.53 6.22
N ALA A 353 11.20 12.85 6.33
CA ALA A 353 12.00 13.48 7.39
C ALA A 353 11.44 13.27 8.81
N SER A 354 10.17 12.86 8.94
CA SER A 354 9.51 12.57 10.22
C SER A 354 8.80 11.21 10.18
N PRO A 355 9.53 10.08 10.14
CA PRO A 355 8.94 8.75 10.10
C PRO A 355 8.04 8.45 11.31
N GLU A 356 8.33 9.04 12.46
CA GLU A 356 7.55 8.91 13.70
C GLU A 356 6.10 9.41 13.57
N LYS A 357 5.83 10.32 12.63
CA LYS A 357 4.49 10.89 12.40
C LYS A 357 3.63 10.06 11.46
N ILE A 358 4.20 9.07 10.77
CA ILE A 358 3.47 8.22 9.82
C ILE A 358 2.38 7.40 10.53
N GLY A 359 2.62 7.00 11.78
CA GLY A 359 1.63 6.29 12.60
C GLY A 359 0.38 7.11 12.96
N GLU A 360 0.41 8.44 12.84
CA GLU A 360 -0.71 9.35 13.15
C GLU A 360 -1.36 9.97 11.91
N SER A 361 -1.11 9.45 10.71
CA SER A 361 -1.69 10.00 9.47
C SER A 361 -3.22 10.01 9.50
N ASN A 362 -3.80 11.10 8.98
CA ASN A 362 -5.24 11.22 8.76
C ASN A 362 -5.70 10.54 7.45
N VAL A 363 -4.77 10.02 6.65
CA VAL A 363 -5.08 9.26 5.44
C VAL A 363 -5.38 7.81 5.83
N PRO A 364 -6.62 7.34 5.66
CA PRO A 364 -6.98 5.96 5.93
C PRO A 364 -6.51 5.05 4.80
N PHE A 365 -6.07 3.84 5.15
CA PHE A 365 -5.83 2.80 4.14
C PHE A 365 -7.11 2.07 3.75
N PHE A 366 -8.05 1.94 4.69
CA PHE A 366 -9.33 1.23 4.52
C PHE A 366 -10.50 2.07 5.04
N ILE A 367 -11.67 1.90 4.42
CA ILE A 367 -12.88 2.70 4.64
C ILE A 367 -14.10 1.78 4.68
N GLY A 368 -14.85 1.79 5.78
CA GLY A 368 -16.23 1.32 5.78
C GLY A 368 -17.12 2.33 5.07
N ASN A 369 -17.62 1.99 3.87
CA ASN A 369 -18.43 2.89 3.05
C ASN A 369 -19.86 2.37 2.95
N ILE A 370 -20.76 2.85 3.83
CA ILE A 370 -22.17 2.43 3.80
C ILE A 370 -22.83 2.70 2.43
N PRO A 371 -22.66 3.87 1.78
CA PRO A 371 -23.25 4.12 0.46
C PRO A 371 -22.88 3.11 -0.64
N SER A 372 -21.82 2.33 -0.47
CA SER A 372 -21.36 1.35 -1.48
C SER A 372 -22.42 0.31 -1.86
N ILE A 373 -23.33 -0.03 -0.96
CA ILE A 373 -24.40 -1.01 -1.18
C ILE A 373 -25.64 -0.40 -1.82
N PHE A 374 -25.70 0.93 -1.99
CA PHE A 374 -26.83 1.56 -2.65
C PHE A 374 -26.67 1.52 -4.17
N ASN A 375 -27.78 1.64 -4.88
CA ASN A 375 -27.73 1.85 -6.32
C ASN A 375 -26.91 3.11 -6.66
N PHE A 376 -26.37 3.15 -7.88
CA PHE A 376 -25.42 4.16 -8.31
C PHE A 376 -25.93 5.61 -8.17
N VAL A 377 -27.24 5.82 -8.36
CA VAL A 377 -27.87 7.15 -8.28
C VAL A 377 -27.78 7.71 -6.86
N LEU A 378 -27.98 6.87 -5.84
CA LEU A 378 -27.85 7.25 -4.44
C LEU A 378 -26.40 7.21 -3.95
N LYS A 379 -25.64 6.18 -4.35
CA LYS A 379 -24.23 5.99 -3.97
C LYS A 379 -23.37 7.19 -4.35
N LYS A 380 -23.42 7.62 -5.62
CA LYS A 380 -22.52 8.64 -6.16
C LYS A 380 -22.52 9.96 -5.36
N PRO A 381 -23.67 10.63 -5.11
CA PRO A 381 -23.68 11.87 -4.36
C PRO A 381 -23.28 11.68 -2.88
N LEU A 382 -23.66 10.56 -2.25
CA LEU A 382 -23.30 10.27 -0.85
C LEU A 382 -21.81 10.03 -0.71
N SER A 383 -21.20 9.23 -1.59
CA SER A 383 -19.76 8.98 -1.59
C SER A 383 -18.95 10.23 -1.89
N LYS A 384 -19.43 11.11 -2.78
CA LYS A 384 -18.75 12.40 -3.05
C LYS A 384 -18.72 13.32 -1.82
N LYS A 385 -19.73 13.24 -0.95
CA LYS A 385 -19.82 13.99 0.30
C LYS A 385 -19.27 13.22 1.51
N GLU A 386 -18.73 12.03 1.29
CA GLU A 386 -18.22 11.13 2.33
C GLU A 386 -19.27 10.83 3.44
N VAL A 387 -20.56 10.86 3.10
CA VAL A 387 -21.64 10.61 4.06
C VAL A 387 -21.73 9.13 4.37
N GLY A 388 -21.68 8.77 5.65
CA GLY A 388 -21.72 7.36 6.07
C GLY A 388 -20.40 6.62 5.86
N PHE A 389 -19.29 7.35 5.72
CA PHE A 389 -17.96 6.80 5.69
C PHE A 389 -17.42 6.59 7.10
N TYR A 390 -16.65 5.53 7.25
CA TYR A 390 -15.92 5.23 8.45
C TYR A 390 -14.50 4.85 8.11
N TYR A 391 -13.57 5.65 8.59
CA TYR A 391 -12.17 5.59 8.25
C TYR A 391 -11.43 4.72 9.24
N HIS A 392 -10.72 3.72 8.73
CA HIS A 392 -9.97 2.80 9.56
C HIS A 392 -8.49 3.11 9.57
N TYR A 393 -7.90 2.97 10.75
CA TYR A 393 -6.50 3.28 10.99
C TYR A 393 -5.85 2.13 11.77
N CYS A 394 -4.58 1.87 11.45
CA CYS A 394 -3.72 1.01 12.24
C CYS A 394 -2.30 1.60 12.20
N PRO A 395 -1.84 2.26 13.28
CA PRO A 395 -0.52 2.86 13.34
C PRO A 395 0.61 1.88 13.02
N ALA A 396 0.46 0.62 13.45
CA ALA A 396 1.43 -0.44 13.17
C ALA A 396 1.51 -0.78 11.69
N PHE A 397 0.38 -0.77 10.97
CA PHE A 397 0.39 -1.02 9.53
C PHE A 397 1.10 0.10 8.76
N ASN A 398 0.92 1.35 9.18
CA ASN A 398 1.65 2.48 8.60
C ASN A 398 3.17 2.31 8.78
N ASN A 399 3.61 1.85 9.96
CA ASN A 399 5.01 1.52 10.23
C ASN A 399 5.51 0.33 9.40
N VAL A 400 4.67 -0.67 9.13
CA VAL A 400 5.00 -1.79 8.25
C VAL A 400 5.17 -1.34 6.80
N LEU A 401 4.36 -0.40 6.30
CA LEU A 401 4.57 0.17 4.97
C LEU A 401 5.87 0.99 4.88
N LEU A 402 6.23 1.71 5.94
CA LEU A 402 7.54 2.36 6.05
C LEU A 402 8.67 1.32 6.04
N LEU A 403 8.52 0.21 6.76
CA LEU A 403 9.50 -0.88 6.77
C LEU A 403 9.67 -1.47 5.37
N GLU A 404 8.55 -1.72 4.69
CA GLU A 404 8.54 -2.18 3.31
C GLU A 404 9.29 -1.21 2.39
N HIS A 405 9.07 0.10 2.53
CA HIS A 405 9.78 1.13 1.78
C HIS A 405 11.30 1.04 1.96
N VAL A 406 11.77 0.99 3.21
CA VAL A 406 13.20 0.92 3.53
C VAL A 406 13.83 -0.35 2.95
N VAL A 407 13.14 -1.48 3.05
CA VAL A 407 13.62 -2.76 2.50
C VAL A 407 13.66 -2.76 0.97
N LEU A 408 12.58 -2.28 0.32
CA LEU A 408 12.51 -2.20 -1.14
C LEU A 408 13.55 -1.23 -1.72
N ARG A 409 13.80 -0.10 -1.06
CA ARG A 409 14.84 0.85 -1.50
C ARG A 409 16.23 0.25 -1.39
N ARG A 410 16.55 -0.42 -0.29
CA ARG A 410 17.84 -1.12 -0.14
C ARG A 410 18.04 -2.17 -1.24
N LYS A 411 16.99 -2.94 -1.58
CA LYS A 411 17.00 -3.87 -2.72
C LYS A 411 17.29 -3.15 -4.03
N SER A 412 16.60 -2.04 -4.31
CA SER A 412 16.77 -1.26 -5.55
C SER A 412 18.19 -0.68 -5.69
N ASN A 413 18.79 -0.25 -4.59
CA ASN A 413 20.14 0.35 -4.59
C ASN A 413 21.28 -0.68 -4.69
N GLY A 414 21.00 -1.97 -4.93
CA GLY A 414 22.03 -3.00 -5.06
C GLY A 414 22.74 -3.35 -3.75
N ASN A 415 22.22 -2.92 -2.59
CA ASN A 415 22.66 -3.47 -1.32
C ASN A 415 22.14 -4.91 -1.25
N ASN A 416 23.05 -5.88 -1.50
CA ASN A 416 22.79 -7.30 -1.58
C ASN A 416 21.97 -7.82 -0.38
N PHE A 417 20.66 -7.85 -0.54
CA PHE A 417 19.82 -8.85 0.07
C PHE A 417 19.83 -10.04 -0.88
N THR A 418 20.53 -11.10 -0.51
CA THR A 418 20.47 -12.38 -1.22
C THR A 418 19.03 -12.90 -1.11
N PHE A 419 18.27 -12.78 -2.21
CA PHE A 419 16.99 -13.46 -2.35
C PHE A 419 17.29 -14.93 -2.59
N ASP A 420 17.36 -15.73 -1.53
CA ASP A 420 17.16 -17.16 -1.71
C ASP A 420 15.72 -17.34 -2.17
N THR A 421 15.57 -17.54 -3.47
CA THR A 421 14.32 -18.00 -4.04
C THR A 421 14.05 -19.35 -3.40
N PRO A 422 12.90 -19.59 -2.74
CA PRO A 422 12.60 -20.91 -2.24
C PRO A 422 12.47 -21.84 -3.45
N THR A 423 13.54 -22.57 -3.75
CA THR A 423 13.49 -23.71 -4.64
C THR A 423 12.67 -24.77 -3.91
N SER A 424 11.42 -24.95 -4.35
CA SER A 424 10.64 -26.11 -3.97
C SER A 424 11.32 -27.35 -4.53
N LYS A 425 12.15 -27.97 -3.70
CA LYS A 425 12.41 -29.40 -3.77
C LYS A 425 12.29 -29.94 -2.36
N ARG A 426 11.06 -30.22 -1.93
CA ARG A 426 10.83 -31.33 -1.02
C ARG A 426 10.65 -32.57 -1.89
N THR A 427 11.74 -33.32 -1.99
CA THR A 427 11.70 -34.74 -2.31
C THR A 427 10.74 -35.42 -1.35
N VAL A 428 9.82 -36.18 -1.94
CA VAL A 428 9.03 -37.20 -1.27
C VAL A 428 10.00 -38.33 -0.90
N GLU A 429 10.15 -38.58 0.39
CA GLU A 429 10.38 -39.92 0.95
C GLU A 429 9.41 -40.14 2.11
#